data_AF-A0A543CYY8-F1
#
_entry.id   AF-A0A543CYY8-F1
#
_cell.length_a   1.000
_cell.length_b   1.000
_cell.length_c   1.000
_cell.angle_alpha   90.00
_cell.angle_beta   90.00
_cell.angle_gamma   90.00
#
_symmetry.space_group_name_H-M   'P 1'
#
loop_
_entity.id
_entity.type
_entity.pdbx_description
1 polymer ?
#
loop_
_entity_poly.entity_id
_entity_poly.type
_entity_poly.pdbx_seq_one_letter_code
_entity_poly.pdbx_strand_id
1 'polypeptide(L)'
;MSLLGARPVPGLDALTTTGAAFTLGGALLLPLAAGTSGVGFAPAPASVGLLLAFALVPTAVAYSCYFRGLRSAPAGVGVLMALLEPLTAAVLAAVLLGERLGPSGTAGGLLLGVALVLTARGERGQERARRA
;
A
#
# COMPACT_ATOMS: atom_id res chain seq x y z
N MET A 1 -5.78 -10.42 3.05
CA MET A 1 -6.86 -11.13 2.33
C MET A 1 -7.94 -11.46 3.34
N SER A 2 -9.08 -10.77 3.32
CA SER A 2 -10.25 -11.18 4.11
C SER A 2 -10.78 -12.51 3.54
N LEU A 3 -11.45 -13.33 4.35
CA LEU A 3 -12.05 -14.60 3.93
C LEU A 3 -12.99 -14.45 2.71
N LEU A 4 -13.59 -13.26 2.54
CA LEU A 4 -14.49 -12.91 1.43
C LEU A 4 -13.77 -12.80 0.08
N GLY A 5 -12.49 -12.40 0.05
CA GLY A 5 -11.70 -12.25 -1.20
C GLY A 5 -10.85 -13.47 -1.56
N ALA A 6 -10.92 -14.55 -0.77
CA ALA A 6 -10.07 -15.72 -0.93
C ALA A 6 -10.39 -16.56 -2.19
N ARG A 7 -11.58 -16.35 -2.79
CA ARG A 7 -11.99 -17.02 -4.02
C ARG A 7 -11.97 -16.03 -5.19
N PRO A 8 -11.04 -16.18 -6.15
CA PRO A 8 -11.03 -15.36 -7.36
C PRO A 8 -12.33 -15.59 -8.15
N VAL A 9 -12.99 -14.49 -8.55
CA VAL A 9 -14.15 -14.55 -9.43
C VAL A 9 -13.64 -14.51 -10.88
N PRO A 10 -14.00 -15.49 -11.74
CA PRO A 10 -13.60 -15.48 -13.15
C PRO A 10 -14.03 -14.18 -13.84
N GLY A 11 -13.10 -13.49 -14.48
CA GLY A 11 -13.35 -12.24 -15.21
C GLY A 11 -13.20 -10.94 -14.40
N LEU A 12 -13.06 -10.99 -13.07
CA LEU A 12 -12.68 -9.83 -12.26
C LEU A 12 -11.18 -9.88 -11.94
N ASP A 13 -10.42 -8.96 -12.52
CA ASP A 13 -9.02 -8.80 -12.15
C ASP A 13 -8.86 -7.93 -10.88
N ALA A 14 -7.67 -8.00 -10.28
CA ALA A 14 -7.38 -7.29 -9.04
C ALA A 14 -7.55 -5.77 -9.19
N LEU A 15 -7.18 -5.20 -10.34
CA LEU A 15 -7.26 -3.77 -10.58
C LEU A 15 -8.71 -3.28 -10.71
N THR A 16 -9.57 -4.01 -11.43
CA THR A 16 -11.00 -3.71 -11.52
C THR A 16 -11.66 -3.80 -10.15
N THR A 17 -11.31 -4.82 -9.36
CA THR A 17 -11.85 -5.00 -8.00
C THR A 17 -11.43 -3.83 -7.09
N THR A 18 -10.17 -3.43 -7.13
CA THR A 18 -9.66 -2.28 -6.36
C THR A 18 -10.30 -0.96 -6.81
N GLY A 19 -10.47 -0.74 -8.12
CA GLY A 19 -11.15 0.43 -8.66
C GLY A 19 -12.62 0.51 -8.22
N ALA A 20 -13.35 -0.60 -8.28
CA ALA A 20 -14.71 -0.70 -7.76
C ALA A 20 -14.77 -0.43 -6.25
N ALA A 21 -13.83 -0.99 -5.47
CA ALA A 21 -13.75 -0.76 -4.03
C ALA A 21 -13.50 0.72 -3.68
N PHE A 22 -12.59 1.40 -4.38
CA PHE A 22 -12.36 2.84 -4.21
C PHE A 22 -13.57 3.68 -4.60
N THR A 23 -14.26 3.30 -5.68
CA THR A 23 -15.44 4.02 -6.18
C THR A 23 -16.60 3.90 -5.19
N LEU A 24 -16.90 2.68 -4.72
CA LEU A 24 -17.92 2.42 -3.71
C LEU A 24 -17.54 3.06 -2.37
N GLY A 25 -16.29 2.93 -1.94
CA GLY A 25 -15.79 3.56 -0.72
C GLY A 25 -15.95 5.08 -0.74
N GLY A 26 -15.54 5.74 -1.83
CA GLY A 26 -15.74 7.17 -2.03
C GLY A 26 -17.21 7.57 -2.05
N ALA A 27 -18.06 6.81 -2.77
CA ALA A 27 -19.49 7.07 -2.85
C ALA A 27 -20.20 6.92 -1.50
N LEU A 28 -19.78 5.97 -0.66
CA LEU A 28 -20.32 5.78 0.69
C LEU A 28 -19.79 6.83 1.69
N LEU A 29 -18.54 7.27 1.53
CA LEU A 29 -17.96 8.32 2.37
C LEU A 29 -18.53 9.70 2.07
N LEU A 30 -18.94 9.97 0.84
CA LEU A 30 -19.47 11.28 0.43
C LEU A 30 -20.69 11.75 1.25
N PRO A 31 -21.79 10.96 1.40
CA PRO A 31 -22.93 11.37 2.23
C PRO A 31 -22.56 11.48 3.71
N LEU A 32 -21.65 10.63 4.20
CA LEU A 32 -21.18 10.70 5.59
C LEU A 32 -20.38 11.99 5.85
N ALA A 33 -19.48 12.36 4.95
CA ALA A 33 -18.72 13.60 5.03
C ALA A 33 -19.67 14.80 4.98
N ALA A 34 -20.61 14.82 4.03
CA ALA A 34 -21.62 15.86 3.90
C ALA A 34 -22.48 16.02 5.17
N GLY A 35 -22.82 14.91 5.84
CA GLY A 35 -23.65 14.91 7.05
C GLY A 35 -22.92 15.21 8.37
N THR A 36 -21.59 15.21 8.40
CA THR A 36 -20.81 15.36 9.65
C THR A 36 -19.91 16.58 9.67
N SER A 37 -19.01 16.69 8.69
CA SER A 37 -17.93 17.68 8.64
C SER A 37 -18.04 18.64 7.46
N GLY A 38 -18.97 18.36 6.53
CA GLY A 38 -19.06 19.03 5.24
C GLY A 38 -18.01 18.52 4.25
N VAL A 39 -18.27 18.68 2.96
CA VAL A 39 -17.30 18.33 1.92
C VAL A 39 -16.30 19.49 1.80
N GLY A 40 -15.17 19.39 2.51
CA GLY A 40 -14.11 20.41 2.52
C GLY A 40 -13.32 20.56 1.21
N PHE A 41 -13.82 20.01 0.10
CA PHE A 41 -13.18 20.06 -1.20
C PHE A 41 -13.66 21.27 -2.00
N ALA A 42 -12.77 22.23 -2.23
CA ALA A 42 -12.98 23.32 -3.15
C ALA A 42 -12.30 23.02 -4.50
N PRO A 43 -13.04 22.92 -5.62
CA PRO A 43 -12.50 22.58 -6.93
C PRO A 43 -11.72 23.77 -7.53
N ALA A 44 -10.49 23.96 -7.05
CA ALA A 44 -9.50 24.86 -7.62
C ALA A 44 -8.45 24.05 -8.42
N PRO A 45 -7.75 24.65 -9.40
CA PRO A 45 -6.73 23.95 -10.19
C PRO A 45 -5.68 23.24 -9.33
N ALA A 46 -5.26 23.84 -8.22
CA ALA A 46 -4.31 23.23 -7.27
C ALA A 46 -4.91 22.00 -6.56
N SER A 47 -6.14 22.10 -6.04
CA SER A 47 -6.83 21.00 -5.36
C SER A 47 -7.10 19.82 -6.29
N VAL A 48 -7.53 20.11 -7.53
CA VAL A 48 -7.73 19.10 -8.58
C VAL A 48 -6.39 18.48 -8.99
N GLY A 49 -5.35 19.30 -9.13
CA GLY A 49 -4.00 18.83 -9.42
C GLY A 49 -3.47 17.87 -8.36
N LEU A 50 -3.63 18.20 -7.07
CA LEU A 50 -3.26 17.32 -5.96
C LEU A 50 -4.12 16.05 -5.95
N LEU A 51 -5.44 16.16 -6.13
CA LEU A 51 -6.33 15.01 -6.21
C LEU A 51 -5.90 14.04 -7.32
N LEU A 52 -5.61 14.56 -8.51
CA LEU A 52 -5.12 13.76 -9.63
C LEU A 52 -3.73 13.17 -9.34
N ALA A 53 -2.82 13.93 -8.74
CA ALA A 53 -1.50 13.44 -8.38
C ALA A 53 -1.58 12.24 -7.41
N PHE A 54 -2.43 12.33 -6.38
CA PHE A 54 -2.67 11.23 -5.43
C PHE A 54 -3.43 10.05 -6.06
N ALA A 55 -4.42 10.31 -6.90
CA ALA A 55 -5.18 9.26 -7.58
C ALA A 55 -4.32 8.50 -8.61
N LEU A 56 -3.40 9.17 -9.30
CA LEU A 56 -2.60 8.57 -10.35
C LEU A 56 -1.33 7.92 -9.82
N VAL A 57 -0.55 8.63 -9.00
CA VAL A 57 0.82 8.20 -8.67
C VAL A 57 0.85 7.13 -7.56
N PRO A 58 0.53 7.46 -6.29
CA PRO A 58 0.57 6.45 -5.22
C PRO A 58 -0.61 5.47 -5.27
N THR A 59 -1.65 5.74 -6.07
CA THR A 59 -2.80 4.84 -6.19
C THR A 59 -2.75 4.04 -7.49
N ALA A 60 -3.15 4.60 -8.63
CA ALA A 60 -3.30 3.82 -9.87
C ALA A 60 -1.99 3.16 -10.34
N VAL A 61 -0.89 3.92 -10.41
CA VAL A 61 0.41 3.41 -10.86
C VAL A 61 0.99 2.43 -9.84
N ALA A 62 1.01 2.79 -8.55
CA ALA A 62 1.58 1.92 -7.52
C ALA A 62 0.82 0.59 -7.40
N TYR A 63 -0.51 0.59 -7.38
CA TYR A 63 -1.30 -0.65 -7.35
C TYR A 63 -1.08 -1.48 -8.61
N SER A 64 -1.00 -0.85 -9.79
CA SER A 64 -0.71 -1.56 -11.04
C SER A 64 0.65 -2.26 -11.00
N CYS A 65 1.68 -1.55 -10.53
CA CYS A 65 3.02 -2.12 -10.32
C CYS A 65 3.01 -3.24 -9.28
N TYR A 66 2.33 -3.04 -8.15
CA TYR A 66 2.20 -4.02 -7.08
C TYR A 66 1.53 -5.31 -7.55
N PHE A 67 0.34 -5.22 -8.15
CA PHE A 67 -0.36 -6.39 -8.66
C PHE A 67 0.39 -7.08 -9.81
N ARG A 68 1.06 -6.31 -10.67
CA ARG A 68 1.91 -6.89 -11.71
C ARG A 68 3.09 -7.65 -11.12
N GLY A 69 3.76 -7.11 -10.10
CA GLY A 69 4.84 -7.78 -9.40
C GLY A 69 4.39 -9.07 -8.72
N LEU A 70 3.23 -9.04 -8.05
CA LEU A 70 2.67 -10.19 -7.37
C LEU A 70 2.34 -11.37 -8.29
N ARG A 71 2.01 -11.14 -9.57
CA ARG A 71 1.71 -12.23 -10.53
C ARG A 71 2.87 -13.19 -10.74
N SER A 72 4.10 -12.72 -10.58
CA SER A 72 5.33 -13.48 -10.78
C SER A 72 6.15 -13.67 -9.50
N ALA A 73 5.72 -13.08 -8.39
CA ALA A 73 6.48 -13.10 -7.15
C ALA A 73 6.15 -14.32 -6.28
N PRO A 74 7.14 -14.89 -5.57
CA PRO A 74 6.88 -15.88 -4.52
C PRO A 74 5.93 -15.36 -3.45
N ALA A 75 5.20 -16.26 -2.80
CA ALA A 75 4.15 -15.91 -1.84
C ALA A 75 4.62 -14.99 -0.70
N GLY A 76 5.87 -15.10 -0.23
CA GLY A 76 6.37 -14.25 0.86
C GLY A 76 6.78 -12.84 0.46
N VAL A 77 6.79 -12.49 -0.83
CA VAL A 77 7.05 -11.11 -1.28
C VAL A 77 5.97 -10.15 -0.76
N GLY A 78 4.72 -10.59 -0.66
CA GLY A 78 3.66 -9.76 -0.08
C GLY A 78 3.93 -9.35 1.37
N VAL A 79 4.49 -10.26 2.17
CA VAL A 79 4.89 -9.97 3.57
C VAL A 79 6.05 -8.98 3.61
N LEU A 80 7.03 -9.15 2.73
CA LEU A 80 8.15 -8.20 2.62
C LEU A 80 7.65 -6.80 2.27
N MET A 81 6.71 -6.68 1.32
CA MET A 81 6.13 -5.39 0.94
C MET A 81 5.36 -4.73 2.10
N ALA A 82 4.61 -5.52 2.87
CA ALA A 82 3.90 -5.03 4.05
C ALA A 82 4.83 -4.51 5.16
N LEU A 83 6.03 -5.08 5.30
CA LEU A 83 7.07 -4.56 6.21
C LEU A 83 7.82 -3.38 5.61
N LEU A 84 7.98 -3.34 4.29
CA LEU A 84 8.66 -2.27 3.58
C LEU A 84 7.90 -0.95 3.69
N GLU A 85 6.57 -1.00 3.59
CA GLU A 85 5.69 0.18 3.62
C GLU A 85 5.90 1.09 4.84
N PRO A 86 5.80 0.61 6.11
CA PRO A 86 6.02 1.48 7.27
C PRO A 86 7.47 1.97 7.36
N LEU A 87 8.43 1.16 6.91
CA LEU A 87 9.85 1.55 6.93
C LEU A 87 10.15 2.65 5.92
N THR A 88 9.67 2.51 4.68
CA THR A 88 9.84 3.55 3.64
C THR A 88 9.07 4.80 4.00
N ALA A 89 7.85 4.69 4.55
CA ALA A 89 7.10 5.84 5.04
C ALA A 89 7.87 6.61 6.12
N ALA A 90 8.43 5.91 7.12
CA ALA A 90 9.22 6.54 8.18
C ALA A 90 10.50 7.22 7.65
N VAL A 91 11.19 6.58 6.70
CA VAL A 91 12.38 7.16 6.05
C VAL A 91 12.00 8.39 5.22
N LEU A 92 10.93 8.32 4.44
CA LEU A 92 10.46 9.45 3.63
C LEU A 92 9.99 10.61 4.51
N ALA A 93 9.30 10.35 5.62
CA ALA A 93 8.93 11.38 6.59
C ALA A 93 10.18 12.07 7.18
N ALA A 94 11.19 11.29 7.58
CA ALA A 94 12.43 11.83 8.12
C ALA A 94 13.21 12.67 7.09
N VAL A 95 13.29 12.22 5.83
CA VAL A 95 14.12 12.86 4.79
C VAL A 95 13.40 14.01 4.09
N LEU A 96 12.14 13.85 3.69
CA LEU A 96 11.38 14.84 2.93
C LEU A 96 10.69 15.86 3.82
N LEU A 97 10.14 15.44 4.97
CA LEU A 97 9.43 16.32 5.90
C LEU A 97 10.35 16.82 7.03
N GLY A 98 11.56 16.27 7.16
CA GLY A 98 12.49 16.63 8.23
C GLY A 98 12.05 16.15 9.61
N GLU A 99 11.15 15.17 9.69
CA GLU A 99 10.68 14.65 10.97
C GLU A 99 11.80 13.95 11.74
N ARG A 100 11.97 14.34 13.01
CA ARG A 100 12.92 13.69 13.90
C ARG A 100 12.26 12.46 14.50
N LEU A 101 12.61 11.29 13.99
CA LEU A 101 12.23 10.02 14.59
C LEU A 101 12.78 9.99 16.03
N GLY A 102 11.88 10.05 17.01
CA GLY A 102 12.26 9.90 18.42
C GLY A 102 12.85 8.51 18.70
N PRO A 103 13.38 8.27 19.91
CA PRO A 103 14.07 7.02 20.24
C PRO A 103 13.24 5.76 19.96
N SER A 104 11.94 5.80 20.25
CA SER A 104 10.99 4.72 19.95
C SER A 104 10.79 4.51 18.45
N GLY A 105 10.69 5.59 17.67
CA GLY A 105 10.58 5.54 16.21
C GLY A 105 11.83 4.95 15.56
N THR A 106 13.01 5.33 16.03
CA THR A 106 14.28 4.75 15.56
C THR A 106 14.37 3.27 15.91
N ALA A 107 14.03 2.88 17.15
CA ALA A 107 14.04 1.48 17.57
C ALA A 107 13.06 0.64 16.74
N GLY A 108 11.84 1.14 16.51
CA GLY A 108 10.84 0.49 15.65
C GLY A 108 11.33 0.33 14.21
N GLY A 109 11.93 1.37 13.63
CA GLY A 109 12.52 1.32 12.29
C GLY A 109 13.63 0.27 12.17
N LEU A 110 14.52 0.18 13.17
CA LEU A 110 15.56 -0.85 13.21
C LEU A 110 14.97 -2.26 13.31
N LEU A 111 13.97 -2.47 14.16
CA LEU A 111 13.28 -3.76 14.30
C LEU A 111 12.61 -4.19 12.99
N LEU A 112 11.93 -3.27 12.30
CA LEU A 112 11.35 -3.53 10.98
C LEU A 112 12.42 -3.87 9.95
N GLY A 113 13.55 -3.16 9.95
CA GLY A 113 14.69 -3.45 9.08
C GLY A 113 15.27 -4.84 9.31
N VAL A 114 15.43 -5.25 10.57
CA VAL A 114 15.89 -6.61 10.92
C VAL A 114 14.88 -7.66 10.47
N ALA A 115 13.59 -7.47 10.77
CA ALA A 115 12.53 -8.40 10.36
C ALA A 115 12.53 -8.60 8.84
N LEU A 116 12.64 -7.52 8.07
CA LEU A 116 12.71 -7.57 6.61
C LEU A 116 13.89 -8.41 6.11
N VAL A 117 15.08 -8.22 6.67
CA VAL A 117 16.28 -8.98 6.27
C VAL A 117 16.11 -10.46 6.58
N LEU A 118 15.54 -10.79 7.75
CA LEU A 118 15.30 -12.18 8.15
C LEU A 118 14.28 -12.87 7.24
N THR A 119 13.14 -12.21 6.97
CA THR A 119 12.11 -12.74 6.07
C THR A 119 12.64 -12.92 4.65
N ALA A 120 13.43 -11.97 4.14
CA ALA A 120 13.98 -12.05 2.78
C ALA A 120 14.99 -13.19 2.63
N ARG A 121 15.75 -13.51 3.69
CA ARG A 121 16.65 -14.66 3.71
C ARG A 121 15.90 -15.99 3.80
N GLY A 122 14.84 -16.06 4.60
CA GLY A 122 13.99 -17.25 4.73
C GLY A 122 13.36 -17.67 3.40
N GLU A 123 12.78 -16.73 2.67
CA GLU A 123 12.17 -16.98 1.35
C GLU A 123 13.18 -17.53 0.34
N ARG A 124 14.38 -16.94 0.26
CA ARG A 124 15.45 -17.44 -0.64
C ARG A 124 15.90 -18.85 -0.30
N GLY A 125 15.93 -19.20 0.99
CA GLY A 125 16.26 -20.56 1.45
C GLY A 125 15.21 -21.59 1.03
N GLN A 126 13.93 -21.26 1.21
CA GLN A 126 12.82 -22.12 0.80
C GLN A 126 12.76 -22.32 -0.71
N GLU A 127 13.01 -21.27 -1.48
CA GLU A 127 13.01 -21.35 -2.94
C GLU A 127 14.13 -22.25 -3.47
N ARG A 128 15.32 -22.20 -2.86
CA ARG A 128 16.45 -23.09 -3.20
C ARG A 128 16.15 -24.55 -2.86
N ALA A 129 15.58 -24.82 -1.68
CA ALA A 129 15.23 -26.17 -1.26
C ALA A 129 14.15 -26.82 -2.14
N ARG A 130 13.24 -26.03 -2.73
CA ARG A 130 12.23 -26.54 -3.68
C ARG A 130 12.78 -26.87 -5.07
N ARG A 131 13.97 -26.37 -5.43
CA ARG A 131 14.60 -26.57 -6.74
C ARG A 131 15.66 -27.68 -6.75
N ALA A 132 16.04 -28.20 -5.57
CA ALA A 132 16.95 -29.32 -5.40
C ALA A 132 16.17 -30.64 -5.31
#